data_AF-A0A8D0ZCP3-F1
#
_entry.id   AF-A0A8D0ZCP3-F1
#
_cell.length_a   1.000
_cell.length_b   1.000
_cell.length_c   1.000
_cell.angle_alpha   90.00
_cell.angle_beta   90.00
_cell.angle_gamma   90.00
#
_symmetry.space_group_name_H-M   'P 1'
#
loop_
_entity.id
_entity.type
_entity.pdbx_description
1 polymer ?
#
loop_
_entity_poly.entity_id
_entity_poly.type
_entity_poly.pdbx_seq_one_letter_code
_entity_poly.pdbx_strand_id
1 'polypeptide(L)'
;MLGICRGRRKFLAASLTLLCIPAITWLYLFAGSLEDGKPVSLSPLESQPHSPRYTASSQRDRESLELRMREVEEENRALRRQLSLAQGRGHRRGNHSRTYSMEEGTGDSENLRAGIVAGNSSECGQQPVVEKCETIHVAIVCAGYNASRDVVTLVKSVLFHRRNPLHFHLIADSIAEQILATLFQTWMVPAVRVDFYNADELKSEVSWIPNKHYSGIYGLMKLVLTKTLPAKLERVIVLDTDITFATDIAELWAVFHKFKGQQVLGLVENQSDWYLGNLWKNHRPWPALGRGYNTGVILLLLDKLRKMKWEQMWRLTAERELMGMLSTSLADQDIFNAVIKQNPFLVYQLPCFWNVQLSDHTRSEQCYRDVSDLKVIHWNSPKKLRVKNKHVEFFRNLYLTFLEYDGNLLRRELFGCPSEADVNSENVSGARLRTGPRGGRCPPCPGSPGPSGVGWARQQITAMLIPVGAEGVHSAQPK
;
A
#
# COMPACT_ATOMS: atom_id res chain seq x y z
N MET A 1 41.17 -64.79 1.83
CA MET A 1 41.86 -63.60 2.36
C MET A 1 41.16 -62.29 1.92
N LEU A 2 39.93 -62.01 2.37
CA LEU A 2 39.27 -60.70 2.09
C LEU A 2 38.25 -60.26 3.19
N GLY A 3 38.16 -60.97 4.32
CA GLY A 3 37.21 -60.66 5.40
C GLY A 3 37.76 -59.81 6.55
N ILE A 4 39.09 -59.67 6.69
CA ILE A 4 39.72 -59.08 7.89
C ILE A 4 39.97 -57.56 7.78
N CYS A 5 39.93 -56.98 6.57
CA CYS A 5 40.23 -55.56 6.36
C CYS A 5 39.02 -54.60 6.47
N ARG A 6 37.78 -55.11 6.62
CA ARG A 6 36.57 -54.26 6.70
C ARG A 6 36.17 -53.86 8.12
N GLY A 7 36.54 -54.64 9.14
CA GLY A 7 36.23 -54.33 10.55
C GLY A 7 37.11 -53.21 11.13
N ARG A 8 38.41 -53.19 10.80
CA ARG A 8 39.38 -52.20 11.31
C ARG A 8 39.12 -50.76 10.82
N ARG A 9 38.64 -50.58 9.59
CA ARG A 9 38.31 -49.24 9.06
C ARG A 9 37.08 -48.60 9.73
N LYS A 10 36.09 -49.41 10.14
CA LYS A 10 34.90 -48.91 10.84
C LYS A 10 35.21 -48.51 12.29
N PHE A 11 36.11 -49.23 12.96
CA PHE A 11 36.59 -48.87 14.30
C PHE A 11 37.44 -47.59 14.29
N LEU A 12 38.36 -47.43 13.34
CA LEU A 12 39.17 -46.21 13.22
C LEU A 12 38.33 -44.95 12.91
N ALA A 13 37.30 -45.08 12.07
CA ALA A 13 36.38 -43.97 11.78
C ALA A 13 35.53 -43.59 13.00
N ALA A 14 35.03 -44.57 13.75
CA ALA A 14 34.26 -44.32 14.98
C ALA A 14 35.13 -43.67 16.08
N SER A 15 36.38 -44.10 16.24
CA SER A 15 37.33 -43.52 17.20
C SER A 15 37.75 -42.09 16.85
N LEU A 16 37.93 -41.75 15.56
CA LEU A 16 38.21 -40.36 15.15
C LEU A 16 37.02 -39.43 15.41
N THR A 17 35.79 -39.94 15.23
CA THR A 17 34.56 -39.14 15.40
C THR A 17 34.31 -38.80 16.88
N LEU A 18 34.64 -39.70 17.81
CA LEU A 18 34.53 -39.46 19.25
C LEU A 18 35.58 -38.49 19.82
N LEU A 19 36.73 -38.33 19.17
CA LEU A 19 37.80 -37.41 19.61
C LEU A 19 37.70 -36.02 18.98
N CYS A 20 37.25 -35.92 17.73
CA CYS A 20 37.20 -34.64 17.02
C CYS A 20 35.99 -33.77 17.41
N ILE A 21 34.84 -34.37 17.72
CA ILE A 21 33.62 -33.60 18.05
C ILE A 21 33.77 -32.81 19.37
N PRO A 22 34.26 -33.38 20.48
CA PRO A 22 34.46 -32.60 21.71
C PRO A 22 35.48 -31.47 21.55
N ALA A 23 36.55 -31.70 20.79
CA ALA A 23 37.60 -30.70 20.56
C ALA A 23 37.10 -29.50 19.74
N ILE A 24 36.28 -29.74 18.71
CA ILE A 24 35.64 -28.68 17.91
C ILE A 24 34.61 -27.93 18.75
N THR A 25 33.86 -28.63 19.60
CA THR A 25 32.88 -28.01 20.52
C THR A 25 33.58 -27.15 21.58
N TRP A 26 34.74 -27.57 22.06
CA TRP A 26 35.56 -26.82 23.04
C TRP A 26 36.18 -25.56 22.42
N LEU A 27 36.67 -25.65 21.17
CA LEU A 27 37.14 -24.48 20.41
C LEU A 27 36.02 -23.48 20.11
N TYR A 28 34.81 -23.96 19.82
CA TYR A 28 33.65 -23.10 19.55
C TYR A 28 33.16 -22.36 20.81
N LEU A 29 33.25 -23.00 21.99
CA LEU A 29 32.87 -22.40 23.28
C LEU A 29 33.91 -21.40 23.80
N PHE A 30 35.20 -21.59 23.51
CA PHE A 30 36.26 -20.66 23.94
C PHE A 30 36.49 -19.47 23.00
N ALA A 31 36.20 -19.61 21.70
CA ALA A 31 36.29 -18.50 20.75
C ALA A 31 35.20 -17.42 20.95
N GLY A 32 34.12 -17.72 21.69
CA GLY A 32 33.02 -16.79 21.98
C GLY A 32 33.17 -15.97 23.26
N SER A 33 34.28 -16.08 23.99
CA SER A 33 34.44 -15.43 25.31
C SER A 33 35.48 -14.30 25.35
N LEU A 34 35.72 -13.61 24.23
CA LEU A 34 36.70 -12.53 24.18
C LEU A 34 36.17 -11.29 23.44
N GLU A 35 35.19 -10.60 24.03
CA GLU A 35 35.04 -9.14 23.90
C GLU A 35 34.56 -8.49 25.21
N ASP A 36 35.42 -7.62 25.72
CA ASP A 36 35.27 -6.50 26.66
C ASP A 36 34.35 -6.58 27.89
N GLY A 37 34.98 -6.87 29.03
CA GLY A 37 34.54 -6.38 30.34
C GLY A 37 35.32 -5.12 30.76
N LYS A 38 34.62 -4.04 31.09
CA LYS A 38 35.09 -3.00 32.03
C LYS A 38 33.95 -2.55 32.96
N PRO A 39 34.28 -2.11 34.19
CA PRO A 39 33.42 -2.31 35.36
C PRO A 39 32.45 -1.15 35.62
N VAL A 40 31.34 -1.51 36.26
CA VAL A 40 30.33 -0.63 36.85
C VAL A 40 30.90 0.05 38.11
N SER A 41 30.70 1.37 38.22
CA SER A 41 30.89 2.15 39.45
C SER A 41 29.57 2.85 39.80
N LEU A 42 29.22 2.87 41.09
CA LEU A 42 27.91 3.29 41.62
C LEU A 42 27.94 4.69 42.28
N SER A 43 27.05 5.57 41.79
CA SER A 43 26.23 6.61 42.48
C SER A 43 26.89 7.95 42.97
N PRO A 44 26.15 9.06 43.29
CA PRO A 44 24.68 9.26 43.33
C PRO A 44 24.07 10.62 42.80
N LEU A 45 22.75 10.60 42.59
CA LEU A 45 21.68 11.62 42.81
C LEU A 45 21.46 12.91 41.95
N GLU A 46 20.19 13.02 41.50
CA GLU A 46 19.27 14.18 41.40
C GLU A 46 19.36 15.25 40.27
N SER A 47 18.41 15.20 39.32
CA SER A 47 17.23 16.10 39.25
C SER A 47 16.51 16.04 37.88
N GLN A 48 15.19 15.86 37.90
CA GLN A 48 14.24 16.14 36.79
C GLN A 48 13.83 17.63 36.85
N PRO A 49 13.36 18.34 35.79
CA PRO A 49 12.18 17.92 34.99
C PRO A 49 12.13 18.24 33.46
N HIS A 50 11.30 17.43 32.79
CA HIS A 50 10.44 17.68 31.61
C HIS A 50 10.99 18.32 30.31
N SER A 51 11.31 17.46 29.34
CA SER A 51 11.07 17.60 27.88
C SER A 51 11.40 16.26 27.20
N PRO A 52 10.68 15.80 26.15
CA PRO A 52 11.09 14.60 25.42
C PRO A 52 12.37 14.92 24.64
N ARG A 53 13.53 14.63 25.24
CA ARG A 53 14.81 14.61 24.53
C ARG A 53 14.79 13.41 23.58
N TYR A 54 14.67 13.69 22.29
CA TYR A 54 15.17 12.78 21.26
C TYR A 54 16.64 12.51 21.56
N THR A 55 16.95 11.29 22.00
CA THR A 55 18.33 10.84 22.13
C THR A 55 18.98 10.95 20.77
N ALA A 56 20.00 11.79 20.66
CA ALA A 56 20.77 11.97 19.44
C ALA A 56 21.24 10.59 18.94
N SER A 57 20.83 10.24 17.72
CA SER A 57 21.30 9.05 17.01
C SER A 57 22.84 9.01 17.06
N SER A 58 23.43 7.87 17.36
CA SER A 58 24.90 7.76 17.43
C SER A 58 25.51 8.13 16.07
N GLN A 59 26.76 8.60 16.05
CA GLN A 59 27.44 8.95 14.80
C GLN A 59 27.47 7.77 13.81
N ARG A 60 27.55 6.54 14.34
CA ARG A 60 27.41 5.30 13.56
C ARG A 60 26.04 5.14 12.93
N ASP A 61 24.96 5.52 13.61
CA ASP A 61 23.60 5.46 13.06
C ASP A 61 23.41 6.48 11.92
N ARG A 62 24.02 7.67 12.03
CA ARG A 62 24.00 8.68 10.96
C ARG A 62 24.75 8.21 9.72
N GLU A 63 25.95 7.66 9.90
CA GLU A 63 26.75 7.09 8.79
C GLU A 63 26.02 5.90 8.13
N SER A 64 25.41 5.03 8.92
CA SER A 64 24.60 3.92 8.41
C SER A 64 23.38 4.40 7.60
N LEU A 65 22.69 5.42 8.10
CA LEU A 65 21.54 6.03 7.41
C LEU A 65 21.97 6.71 6.10
N GLU A 66 23.09 7.43 6.09
CA GLU A 66 23.63 8.08 4.90
C GLU A 66 24.03 7.06 3.81
N LEU A 67 24.69 5.96 4.21
CA LEU A 67 25.01 4.86 3.29
C LEU A 67 23.73 4.26 2.70
N ARG A 68 22.71 4.05 3.54
CA ARG A 68 21.43 3.49 3.08
C ARG A 68 20.68 4.45 2.15
N MET A 69 20.73 5.76 2.43
CA MET A 69 20.15 6.79 1.57
C MET A 69 20.81 6.79 0.19
N ARG A 70 22.14 6.67 0.12
CA ARG A 70 22.88 6.54 -1.15
C ARG A 70 22.48 5.28 -1.92
N GLU A 71 22.36 4.14 -1.24
CA GLU A 71 21.92 2.87 -1.87
C GLU A 71 20.52 3.01 -2.47
N VAL A 72 19.58 3.63 -1.75
CA VAL A 72 18.22 3.89 -2.22
C VAL A 72 18.21 4.83 -3.43
N GLU A 73 19.03 5.88 -3.40
CA GLU A 73 19.20 6.78 -4.54
C GLU A 73 19.78 6.08 -5.76
N GLU A 74 20.79 5.23 -5.57
CA GLU A 74 21.41 4.45 -6.65
C GLU A 74 20.41 3.47 -7.25
N GLU A 75 19.59 2.82 -6.44
CA GLU A 75 18.53 1.94 -6.92
C GLU A 75 17.47 2.73 -7.70
N ASN A 76 17.06 3.90 -7.22
CA ASN A 76 16.18 4.81 -7.97
C ASN A 76 16.81 5.23 -9.31
N ARG A 77 18.11 5.56 -9.34
CA ARG A 77 18.85 5.84 -10.59
C ARG A 77 18.95 4.61 -11.49
N ALA A 78 19.10 3.41 -10.94
CA ALA A 78 19.15 2.16 -11.69
C ALA A 78 17.80 1.84 -12.33
N LEU A 79 16.69 2.02 -11.58
CA LEU A 79 15.33 1.90 -12.10
C LEU A 79 15.10 2.88 -13.26
N ARG A 80 15.54 4.14 -13.13
CA ARG A 80 15.50 5.13 -14.22
C ARG A 80 16.31 4.71 -15.45
N ARG A 81 17.53 4.17 -15.27
CA ARG A 81 18.37 3.70 -16.39
C ARG A 81 17.78 2.48 -17.08
N GLN A 82 17.23 1.53 -16.33
CA GLN A 82 16.52 0.40 -16.91
C GLN A 82 15.30 0.86 -17.71
N LEU A 83 14.63 1.93 -17.27
CA LEU A 83 13.51 2.53 -17.99
C LEU A 83 13.95 3.20 -19.30
N SER A 84 14.98 4.04 -19.29
CA SER A 84 15.44 4.73 -20.51
C SER A 84 15.92 3.74 -21.59
N LEU A 85 16.54 2.64 -21.18
CA LEU A 85 16.96 1.55 -22.07
C LEU A 85 15.78 0.74 -22.61
N ALA A 86 14.70 0.57 -21.84
CA ALA A 86 13.48 -0.08 -22.30
C ALA A 86 12.73 0.80 -23.33
N GLN A 87 12.62 2.11 -23.06
CA GLN A 87 11.98 3.08 -23.95
C GLN A 87 12.78 3.29 -25.26
N GLY A 88 14.12 3.33 -25.19
CA GLY A 88 14.99 3.46 -26.36
C GLY A 88 14.97 2.28 -27.34
N ARG A 89 14.52 1.09 -26.90
CA ARG A 89 14.33 -0.07 -27.78
C ARG A 89 13.00 -0.04 -28.54
N GLY A 90 11.99 0.69 -28.05
CA GLY A 90 10.72 0.90 -28.75
C GLY A 90 10.79 1.94 -29.87
N HIS A 91 11.71 2.92 -29.78
CA HIS A 91 11.84 4.04 -30.73
C HIS A 91 12.63 3.73 -32.02
N ARG A 92 13.20 2.53 -32.19
CA ARG A 92 13.94 2.18 -33.44
C ARG A 92 13.07 1.70 -34.60
N ARG A 93 11.73 1.80 -34.49
CA ARG A 93 10.82 1.39 -35.56
C ARG A 93 9.72 2.45 -35.77
N GLY A 94 10.04 3.47 -36.56
CA GLY A 94 9.05 4.47 -37.01
C GLY A 94 9.65 5.85 -37.18
N ASN A 95 10.55 6.03 -38.16
CA ASN A 95 11.07 7.35 -38.52
C ASN A 95 10.36 7.82 -39.79
N HIS A 96 9.24 8.54 -39.66
CA HIS A 96 8.71 9.38 -40.74
C HIS A 96 8.39 10.76 -40.19
N SER A 97 9.28 11.68 -40.55
CA SER A 97 9.19 13.11 -40.33
C SER A 97 8.03 13.71 -41.12
N ARG A 98 7.12 14.43 -40.45
CA ARG A 98 6.36 15.52 -41.04
C ARG A 98 6.22 16.66 -40.02
N THR A 99 6.97 17.72 -40.29
CA THR A 99 6.81 19.06 -39.75
C THR A 99 5.41 19.59 -40.06
N TYR A 100 4.68 20.06 -39.04
CA TYR A 100 3.56 20.98 -39.20
C TYR A 100 3.62 22.07 -38.12
N SER A 101 3.64 23.30 -38.61
CA SER A 101 3.71 24.55 -37.87
C SER A 101 2.38 24.86 -37.19
N MET A 102 2.39 25.30 -35.93
CA MET A 102 1.22 25.91 -35.29
C MET A 102 1.14 27.39 -35.63
N GLU A 103 0.04 27.81 -36.24
CA GLU A 103 -0.41 29.20 -36.22
C GLU A 103 -1.35 29.42 -35.04
N GLU A 104 -1.12 30.53 -34.35
CA GLU A 104 -1.89 31.03 -33.21
C GLU A 104 -3.32 31.40 -33.63
N GLY A 105 -4.29 31.00 -32.80
CA GLY A 105 -5.69 31.41 -32.92
C GLY A 105 -6.28 31.63 -31.53
N THR A 106 -6.24 32.89 -31.09
CA THR A 106 -7.02 33.44 -29.97
C THR A 106 -8.50 33.51 -30.34
N GLY A 107 -9.41 33.28 -29.38
CA GLY A 107 -10.84 33.50 -29.62
C GLY A 107 -11.74 32.93 -28.52
N ASP A 108 -12.28 33.82 -27.70
CA ASP A 108 -13.18 33.60 -26.58
C ASP A 108 -14.48 32.87 -26.94
N SER A 109 -14.97 32.01 -26.03
CA SER A 109 -16.38 31.60 -25.97
C SER A 109 -16.73 30.96 -24.62
N GLU A 110 -16.54 31.71 -23.52
CA GLU A 110 -17.36 31.51 -22.31
C GLU A 110 -18.53 32.49 -22.39
N ASN A 111 -19.71 32.02 -22.82
CA ASN A 111 -21.04 32.52 -22.46
C ASN A 111 -22.09 31.95 -23.43
N LEU A 112 -22.47 30.68 -23.28
CA LEU A 112 -23.78 30.22 -23.76
C LEU A 112 -24.24 28.90 -23.13
N ARG A 113 -24.34 28.81 -21.79
CA ARG A 113 -25.18 27.80 -21.14
C ARG A 113 -25.84 28.35 -19.87
N ALA A 114 -26.72 29.32 -20.07
CA ALA A 114 -27.79 29.63 -19.13
C ALA A 114 -29.12 29.47 -19.86
N GLY A 115 -29.92 28.47 -19.42
CA GLY A 115 -31.33 28.33 -19.78
C GLY A 115 -31.66 27.27 -20.82
N ILE A 116 -31.82 26.02 -20.39
CA ILE A 116 -32.96 25.16 -20.80
C ILE A 116 -33.31 24.27 -19.58
N VAL A 117 -34.38 24.64 -18.88
CA VAL A 117 -35.12 23.75 -17.98
C VAL A 117 -36.24 23.15 -18.82
N ALA A 118 -36.20 21.83 -19.05
CA ALA A 118 -37.36 20.91 -19.12
C ALA A 118 -36.99 19.63 -19.89
N GLY A 119 -37.18 18.48 -19.23
CA GLY A 119 -37.56 17.23 -19.90
C GLY A 119 -36.45 16.23 -20.24
N ASN A 120 -36.53 15.06 -19.57
CA ASN A 120 -35.91 13.77 -19.90
C ASN A 120 -34.40 13.64 -19.72
N SER A 121 -33.96 13.54 -18.47
CA SER A 121 -32.73 12.82 -18.13
C SER A 121 -33.05 11.37 -17.81
N SER A 122 -32.64 10.47 -18.70
CA SER A 122 -32.34 9.08 -18.39
C SER A 122 -31.64 8.97 -17.03
N GLU A 123 -32.10 8.08 -16.15
CA GLU A 123 -31.44 7.76 -14.88
C GLU A 123 -30.01 7.25 -15.15
N CYS A 124 -29.06 8.17 -15.23
CA CYS A 124 -27.66 7.87 -15.01
C CYS A 124 -27.56 7.61 -13.51
N GLY A 125 -27.59 6.33 -13.11
CA GLY A 125 -27.68 5.92 -11.70
C GLY A 125 -26.70 6.71 -10.84
N GLN A 126 -27.23 7.51 -9.91
CA GLN A 126 -26.43 8.29 -8.99
C GLN A 126 -25.56 7.31 -8.19
N GLN A 127 -24.24 7.33 -8.41
CA GLN A 127 -23.34 6.59 -7.55
C GLN A 127 -23.46 7.16 -6.13
N PRO A 128 -23.41 6.31 -5.09
CA PRO A 128 -23.41 6.79 -3.71
C PRO A 128 -22.27 7.81 -3.54
N VAL A 129 -22.63 9.05 -3.23
CA VAL A 129 -21.66 10.14 -3.05
C VAL A 129 -21.09 10.01 -1.64
N VAL A 130 -19.76 9.97 -1.51
CA VAL A 130 -19.08 10.09 -0.22
C VAL A 130 -19.14 11.55 0.20
N GLU A 131 -19.63 11.82 1.41
CA GLU A 131 -19.73 13.19 1.91
C GLU A 131 -18.34 13.84 1.93
N LYS A 132 -18.24 15.09 1.47
CA LYS A 132 -16.96 15.78 1.24
C LYS A 132 -16.00 15.72 2.44
N CYS A 133 -16.55 15.81 3.65
CA CYS A 133 -15.78 15.83 4.90
C CYS A 133 -15.89 14.53 5.69
N GLU A 134 -16.40 13.46 5.08
CA GLU A 134 -16.27 12.12 5.65
C GLU A 134 -14.81 11.66 5.59
N THR A 135 -14.28 11.23 6.74
CA THR A 135 -12.93 10.66 6.83
C THR A 135 -12.90 9.25 6.27
N ILE A 136 -12.02 9.03 5.31
CA ILE A 136 -11.76 7.71 4.74
C ILE A 136 -10.63 7.04 5.54
N HIS A 137 -10.93 5.86 6.09
CA HIS A 137 -9.98 5.10 6.88
C HIS A 137 -9.24 4.07 6.04
N VAL A 138 -7.91 4.09 6.11
CA VAL A 138 -7.03 3.21 5.34
C VAL A 138 -6.07 2.47 6.29
N ALA A 139 -6.07 1.14 6.27
CA ALA A 139 -5.16 0.32 7.07
C ALA A 139 -4.06 -0.31 6.19
N ILE A 140 -2.82 -0.28 6.67
CA ILE A 140 -1.66 -0.82 5.96
C ILE A 140 -0.77 -1.56 6.96
N VAL A 141 -0.30 -2.75 6.59
CA VAL A 141 0.77 -3.44 7.31
C VAL A 141 2.09 -3.12 6.61
N CYS A 142 3.03 -2.49 7.31
CA CYS A 142 4.30 -2.07 6.74
C CYS A 142 5.43 -2.33 7.72
N ALA A 143 6.35 -3.23 7.39
CA ALA A 143 7.48 -3.55 8.25
C ALA A 143 8.80 -3.60 7.50
N GLY A 144 9.84 -3.02 8.10
CA GLY A 144 11.17 -2.92 7.53
C GLY A 144 11.32 -1.88 6.42
N TYR A 145 12.57 -1.68 5.99
CA TYR A 145 12.96 -0.63 5.05
C TYR A 145 12.32 -0.76 3.66
N ASN A 146 12.26 -1.98 3.11
CA ASN A 146 11.76 -2.20 1.76
C ASN A 146 10.26 -1.91 1.65
N ALA A 147 9.47 -2.41 2.60
CA ALA A 147 8.03 -2.11 2.67
C ALA A 147 7.78 -0.61 2.88
N SER A 148 8.61 0.04 3.72
CA SER A 148 8.55 1.49 3.96
C SER A 148 8.80 2.32 2.71
N ARG A 149 9.58 1.82 1.75
CA ARG A 149 9.78 2.48 0.45
C ARG A 149 8.59 2.27 -0.48
N ASP A 150 8.06 1.05 -0.55
CA ASP A 150 6.92 0.74 -1.41
C ASP A 150 5.68 1.54 -0.98
N VAL A 151 5.40 1.59 0.32
CA VAL A 151 4.23 2.30 0.88
C VAL A 151 4.28 3.80 0.60
N VAL A 152 5.46 4.41 0.44
CA VAL A 152 5.58 5.84 0.08
C VAL A 152 4.98 6.12 -1.28
N THR A 153 5.22 5.24 -2.26
CA THR A 153 4.63 5.36 -3.60
C THR A 153 3.11 5.20 -3.54
N LEU A 154 2.63 4.24 -2.76
CA LEU A 154 1.20 4.07 -2.49
C LEU A 154 0.60 5.36 -1.91
N VAL A 155 1.13 5.85 -0.79
CA VAL A 155 0.59 7.02 -0.10
C VAL A 155 0.59 8.23 -1.02
N LYS A 156 1.67 8.50 -1.75
CA LYS A 156 1.72 9.61 -2.72
C LYS A 156 0.62 9.49 -3.78
N SER A 157 0.40 8.30 -4.33
CA SER A 157 -0.67 8.10 -5.33
C SER A 157 -2.07 8.35 -4.76
N VAL A 158 -2.36 7.85 -3.56
CA VAL A 158 -3.64 8.11 -2.87
C VAL A 158 -3.81 9.61 -2.57
N LEU A 159 -2.79 10.24 -1.99
CA LEU A 159 -2.83 11.66 -1.63
C LEU A 159 -2.92 12.58 -2.85
N PHE A 160 -2.37 12.18 -4.00
CA PHE A 160 -2.48 12.94 -5.23
C PHE A 160 -3.91 13.01 -5.76
N HIS A 161 -4.65 11.90 -5.67
CA HIS A 161 -6.02 11.79 -6.18
C HIS A 161 -7.11 12.17 -5.17
N ARG A 162 -6.81 12.22 -3.87
CA ARG A 162 -7.81 12.39 -2.81
C ARG A 162 -8.66 13.65 -2.93
N ARG A 163 -9.93 13.54 -2.52
CA ARG A 163 -10.86 14.67 -2.31
C ARG A 163 -11.50 14.70 -0.92
N ASN A 164 -11.13 13.78 -0.04
CA ASN A 164 -11.68 13.61 1.30
C ASN A 164 -10.55 13.55 2.35
N PRO A 165 -10.83 13.88 3.62
CA PRO A 165 -9.91 13.62 4.73
C PRO A 165 -9.52 12.14 4.79
N LEU A 166 -8.27 11.87 5.14
CA LEU A 166 -7.75 10.50 5.26
C LEU A 166 -7.23 10.24 6.66
N HIS A 167 -7.50 9.03 7.16
CA HIS A 167 -6.90 8.51 8.37
C HIS A 167 -6.18 7.20 8.06
N PHE A 168 -4.85 7.23 8.10
CA PHE A 168 -4.02 6.04 7.95
C PHE A 168 -3.83 5.33 9.30
N HIS A 169 -4.08 4.04 9.31
CA HIS A 169 -3.81 3.12 10.41
C HIS A 169 -2.67 2.19 10.01
N LEU A 170 -1.49 2.39 10.59
CA LEU A 170 -0.28 1.70 10.17
C LEU A 170 0.12 0.66 11.21
N ILE A 171 0.02 -0.63 10.87
CA ILE A 171 0.67 -1.69 11.65
C ILE A 171 2.12 -1.72 11.22
N ALA A 172 3.02 -1.31 12.10
CA ALA A 172 4.42 -1.06 11.76
C ALA A 172 5.39 -1.62 12.79
N ASP A 173 6.55 -2.09 12.33
CA ASP A 173 7.69 -2.29 13.22
C ASP A 173 8.37 -0.95 13.54
N SER A 174 9.27 -0.93 14.52
CA SER A 174 9.92 0.31 14.97
C SER A 174 10.64 1.06 13.83
N ILE A 175 11.19 0.32 12.87
CA ILE A 175 11.89 0.86 11.71
C ILE A 175 10.90 1.60 10.80
N ALA A 176 9.82 0.92 10.40
CA ALA A 176 8.81 1.53 9.53
C ALA A 176 8.09 2.69 10.22
N GLU A 177 7.78 2.58 11.50
CA GLU A 177 7.18 3.66 12.28
C GLU A 177 8.07 4.92 12.26
N GLN A 178 9.36 4.79 12.56
CA GLN A 178 10.28 5.93 12.56
C GLN A 178 10.36 6.61 11.19
N ILE A 179 10.46 5.83 10.11
CA ILE A 179 10.53 6.34 8.74
C ILE A 179 9.23 7.07 8.38
N LEU A 180 8.09 6.42 8.57
CA LEU A 180 6.80 6.93 8.14
C LEU A 180 6.35 8.11 9.00
N ALA A 181 6.59 8.10 10.32
CA ALA A 181 6.31 9.23 11.19
C ALA A 181 7.08 10.48 10.73
N THR A 182 8.37 10.33 10.41
CA THR A 182 9.19 11.42 9.88
C THR A 182 8.63 11.93 8.54
N LEU A 183 8.22 11.04 7.63
CA LEU A 183 7.65 11.43 6.34
C LEU A 183 6.32 12.17 6.48
N PHE A 184 5.37 11.65 7.23
CA PHE A 184 4.08 12.32 7.43
C PHE A 184 4.23 13.64 8.19
N GLN A 185 5.10 13.70 9.20
CA GLN A 185 5.40 14.94 9.92
C GLN A 185 6.03 15.98 9.01
N THR A 186 6.97 15.60 8.13
CA THR A 186 7.63 16.54 7.24
C THR A 186 6.76 16.94 6.06
N TRP A 187 5.95 16.05 5.51
CA TRP A 187 5.02 16.42 4.45
C TRP A 187 3.91 17.36 4.94
N MET A 188 3.54 17.34 6.23
CA MET A 188 2.53 18.23 6.83
C MET A 188 1.29 18.38 5.96
N VAL A 189 0.72 17.24 5.57
CA VAL A 189 -0.37 17.17 4.60
C VAL A 189 -1.69 17.52 5.31
N PRO A 190 -2.46 18.54 4.85
CA PRO A 190 -3.72 18.91 5.48
C PRO A 190 -4.77 17.79 5.42
N ALA A 191 -5.60 17.70 6.47
CA ALA A 191 -6.67 16.72 6.60
C ALA A 191 -6.20 15.26 6.46
N VAL A 192 -4.97 14.98 6.93
CA VAL A 192 -4.41 13.62 7.03
C VAL A 192 -4.04 13.33 8.47
N ARG A 193 -4.61 12.25 9.02
CA ARG A 193 -4.24 11.70 10.33
C ARG A 193 -3.52 10.37 10.14
N VAL A 194 -2.60 10.06 11.04
CA VAL A 194 -1.86 8.80 11.05
C VAL A 194 -1.78 8.28 12.48
N ASP A 195 -2.20 7.04 12.70
CA ASP A 195 -1.95 6.33 13.95
C ASP A 195 -1.13 5.07 13.67
N PHE A 196 -0.16 4.79 14.55
CA PHE A 196 0.71 3.61 14.48
C PHE A 196 0.29 2.55 15.50
N TYR A 197 0.41 1.29 15.11
CA TYR A 197 0.14 0.11 15.91
C TYR A 197 1.36 -0.78 15.86
N ASN A 198 1.98 -1.03 17.01
CA ASN A 198 3.24 -1.76 17.08
C ASN A 198 3.07 -3.22 16.62
N ALA A 199 3.69 -3.56 15.49
CA ALA A 199 3.64 -4.89 14.92
C ALA A 199 4.26 -5.95 15.84
N ASP A 200 5.25 -5.59 16.66
CA ASP A 200 5.92 -6.51 17.58
C ASP A 200 4.97 -7.00 18.68
N GLU A 201 4.06 -6.15 19.14
CA GLU A 201 3.03 -6.51 20.12
C GLU A 201 1.98 -7.49 19.56
N LEU A 202 1.84 -7.55 18.23
CA LEU A 202 0.87 -8.40 17.55
C LEU A 202 1.47 -9.72 17.06
N LYS A 203 2.79 -9.90 17.12
CA LYS A 203 3.46 -11.10 16.58
C LYS A 203 2.93 -12.40 17.17
N SER A 204 2.70 -12.44 18.48
CA SER A 204 2.22 -13.63 19.19
C SER A 204 0.84 -14.12 18.71
N GLU A 205 0.04 -13.23 18.13
CA GLU A 205 -1.31 -13.56 17.66
C GLU A 205 -1.30 -14.48 16.43
N VAL A 206 -0.22 -14.42 15.64
CA VAL A 206 -0.12 -15.09 14.33
C VAL A 206 1.13 -15.96 14.17
N SER A 207 2.13 -15.84 15.05
CA SER A 207 3.41 -16.56 14.95
C SER A 207 3.29 -18.09 14.98
N TRP A 208 2.19 -18.61 15.52
CA TRP A 208 1.89 -20.04 15.55
C TRP A 208 1.53 -20.61 14.17
N ILE A 209 1.27 -19.77 13.16
CA ILE A 209 0.92 -20.16 11.79
C ILE A 209 2.19 -20.30 10.96
N PRO A 210 2.59 -21.52 10.54
CA PRO A 210 3.73 -21.67 9.64
C PRO A 210 3.44 -20.99 8.29
N ASN A 211 4.40 -20.21 7.80
CA ASN A 211 4.25 -19.39 6.59
C ASN A 211 5.51 -19.41 5.73
N LYS A 212 5.33 -19.51 4.42
CA LYS A 212 6.40 -19.49 3.41
C LYS A 212 6.42 -18.21 2.56
N HIS A 213 5.47 -17.30 2.79
CA HIS A 213 5.37 -16.05 2.04
C HIS A 213 6.59 -15.15 2.28
N TYR A 214 7.01 -14.42 1.26
CA TYR A 214 8.21 -13.57 1.32
C TYR A 214 8.10 -12.43 2.35
N SER A 215 6.89 -11.95 2.63
CA SER A 215 6.63 -10.95 3.68
C SER A 215 6.74 -11.50 5.11
N GLY A 216 7.00 -12.81 5.27
CA GLY A 216 7.14 -13.47 6.55
C GLY A 216 5.91 -13.28 7.45
N ILE A 217 6.14 -13.11 8.75
CA ILE A 217 5.07 -12.98 9.75
C ILE A 217 4.16 -11.77 9.50
N TYR A 218 4.69 -10.68 8.92
CA TYR A 218 3.92 -9.47 8.63
C TYR A 218 2.83 -9.71 7.58
N GLY A 219 3.04 -10.67 6.67
CA GLY A 219 2.01 -11.10 5.71
C GLY A 219 0.77 -11.74 6.35
N LEU A 220 0.79 -12.05 7.65
CA LEU A 220 -0.35 -12.59 8.39
C LEU A 220 -1.09 -11.51 9.19
N MET A 221 -0.52 -10.31 9.36
CA MET A 221 -1.03 -9.32 10.32
C MET A 221 -2.35 -8.67 9.90
N LYS A 222 -2.79 -8.81 8.65
CA LYS A 222 -4.16 -8.38 8.27
C LYS A 222 -5.25 -9.18 9.00
N LEU A 223 -4.95 -10.39 9.46
CA LEU A 223 -5.90 -11.24 10.20
C LEU A 223 -6.32 -10.63 11.56
N VAL A 224 -5.45 -9.82 12.17
CA VAL A 224 -5.68 -9.25 13.51
C VAL A 224 -6.28 -7.85 13.50
N LEU A 225 -6.54 -7.25 12.32
CA LEU A 225 -7.05 -5.87 12.19
C LEU A 225 -8.33 -5.61 12.99
N THR A 226 -9.24 -6.59 13.07
CA THR A 226 -10.49 -6.45 13.85
C THR A 226 -10.27 -6.25 15.34
N LYS A 227 -9.15 -6.79 15.89
CA LYS A 227 -8.72 -6.64 17.28
C LYS A 227 -7.84 -5.41 17.47
N THR A 228 -6.96 -5.12 16.51
CA THR A 228 -5.96 -4.05 16.59
C THR A 228 -6.58 -2.66 16.39
N LEU A 229 -7.46 -2.48 15.41
CA LEU A 229 -8.01 -1.17 15.07
C LEU A 229 -9.07 -0.71 16.09
N PRO A 230 -9.31 0.61 16.23
CA PRO A 230 -10.17 1.17 17.27
C PRO A 230 -11.56 0.52 17.29
N ALA A 231 -12.08 0.22 18.49
CA ALA A 231 -13.34 -0.50 18.66
C ALA A 231 -14.55 0.21 18.01
N LYS A 232 -14.52 1.55 17.93
CA LYS A 232 -15.56 2.37 17.30
C LYS A 232 -15.42 2.48 15.78
N LEU A 233 -14.29 2.08 15.20
CA LEU A 233 -14.09 2.15 13.76
C LEU A 233 -14.95 1.06 13.09
N GLU A 234 -15.88 1.47 12.24
CA GLU A 234 -16.87 0.58 11.64
C GLU A 234 -16.39 -0.07 10.34
N ARG A 235 -15.67 0.68 9.50
CA ARG A 235 -15.21 0.22 8.19
C ARG A 235 -13.85 0.77 7.83
N VAL A 236 -13.07 0.02 7.06
CA VAL A 236 -11.70 0.37 6.66
C VAL A 236 -11.34 -0.24 5.30
N ILE A 237 -10.57 0.49 4.48
CA ILE A 237 -9.91 -0.07 3.29
C ILE A 237 -8.52 -0.56 3.71
N VAL A 238 -8.22 -1.83 3.48
CA VAL A 238 -6.90 -2.41 3.72
C VAL A 238 -6.15 -2.50 2.41
N LEU A 239 -4.89 -2.04 2.40
CA LEU A 239 -4.05 -2.01 1.20
C LEU A 239 -2.70 -2.68 1.48
N ASP A 240 -2.20 -3.44 0.49
CA ASP A 240 -0.79 -3.84 0.46
C ASP A 240 0.11 -2.64 0.16
N THR A 241 1.38 -2.70 0.57
CA THR A 241 2.35 -1.61 0.39
C THR A 241 2.71 -1.35 -1.07
N ASP A 242 2.53 -2.35 -1.93
CA ASP A 242 2.89 -2.34 -3.35
C ASP A 242 1.68 -2.08 -4.26
N ILE A 243 0.79 -1.20 -3.82
CA ILE A 243 -0.38 -0.71 -4.54
C ILE A 243 -0.11 0.68 -5.13
N THR A 244 -0.70 0.99 -6.28
CA THR A 244 -0.70 2.35 -6.86
C THR A 244 -2.11 2.73 -7.30
N PHE A 245 -2.61 3.86 -6.81
CA PHE A 245 -3.91 4.40 -7.21
C PHE A 245 -3.78 5.27 -8.46
N ALA A 246 -4.76 5.15 -9.36
CA ALA A 246 -4.94 5.99 -10.54
C ALA A 246 -6.23 6.81 -10.48
N THR A 247 -7.02 6.68 -9.40
CA THR A 247 -8.23 7.46 -9.15
C THR A 247 -8.40 7.80 -7.67
N ASP A 248 -9.44 8.56 -7.35
CA ASP A 248 -9.79 8.92 -5.98
C ASP A 248 -10.26 7.70 -5.18
N ILE A 249 -9.66 7.50 -4.00
CA ILE A 249 -10.00 6.40 -3.09
C ILE A 249 -11.43 6.51 -2.55
N ALA A 250 -12.04 7.70 -2.58
CA ALA A 250 -13.45 7.90 -2.22
C ALA A 250 -14.41 7.05 -3.07
N GLU A 251 -14.09 6.83 -4.34
CA GLU A 251 -14.89 5.95 -5.21
C GLU A 251 -14.86 4.49 -4.74
N LEU A 252 -13.74 4.03 -4.16
CA LEU A 252 -13.64 2.69 -3.56
C LEU A 252 -14.41 2.65 -2.24
N TRP A 253 -14.27 3.69 -1.41
CA TRP A 253 -14.98 3.83 -0.14
C TRP A 253 -16.51 3.78 -0.33
N ALA A 254 -17.02 4.42 -1.38
CA ALA A 254 -18.43 4.39 -1.73
C ALA A 254 -18.99 2.97 -1.95
N VAL A 255 -18.14 2.00 -2.31
CA VAL A 255 -18.54 0.60 -2.57
C VAL A 255 -19.08 -0.08 -1.32
N PHE A 256 -18.73 0.37 -0.11
CA PHE A 256 -19.34 -0.15 1.12
C PHE A 256 -20.87 -0.08 1.11
N HIS A 257 -21.46 0.96 0.50
CA HIS A 257 -22.92 1.11 0.38
C HIS A 257 -23.57 0.05 -0.52
N LYS A 258 -22.78 -0.67 -1.32
CA LYS A 258 -23.26 -1.75 -2.19
C LYS A 258 -23.33 -3.10 -1.48
N PHE A 259 -22.76 -3.23 -0.29
CA PHE A 259 -22.80 -4.47 0.48
C PHE A 259 -24.23 -4.73 0.95
N LYS A 260 -24.71 -5.96 0.77
CA LYS A 260 -26.06 -6.38 1.14
C LYS A 260 -26.01 -7.63 2.02
N GLY A 261 -27.06 -7.84 2.80
CA GLY A 261 -27.19 -9.01 3.67
C GLY A 261 -26.02 -9.17 4.64
N GLN A 262 -25.37 -10.34 4.60
CA GLN A 262 -24.26 -10.72 5.47
C GLN A 262 -22.87 -10.40 4.89
N GLN A 263 -22.81 -9.63 3.79
CA GLN A 263 -21.53 -9.24 3.20
C GLN A 263 -20.77 -8.31 4.17
N VAL A 264 -19.50 -8.66 4.41
CA VAL A 264 -18.60 -7.97 5.33
C VAL A 264 -17.18 -7.80 4.77
N LEU A 265 -16.86 -8.50 3.67
CA LEU A 265 -15.59 -8.43 2.95
C LEU A 265 -15.85 -7.97 1.51
N GLY A 266 -15.13 -6.95 1.05
CA GLY A 266 -15.04 -6.62 -0.38
C GLY A 266 -13.67 -6.98 -0.91
N LEU A 267 -13.61 -7.87 -1.89
CA LEU A 267 -12.36 -8.39 -2.44
C LEU A 267 -12.45 -8.55 -3.96
N VAL A 268 -11.31 -8.44 -4.64
CA VAL A 268 -11.19 -8.76 -6.06
C VAL A 268 -10.79 -10.23 -6.23
N GLU A 269 -11.45 -10.94 -7.15
CA GLU A 269 -11.07 -12.31 -7.52
C GLU A 269 -9.59 -12.33 -7.95
N ASN A 270 -8.85 -13.33 -7.50
CA ASN A 270 -7.47 -13.53 -7.87
C ASN A 270 -7.37 -13.74 -9.40
N GLN A 271 -6.49 -12.99 -10.05
CA GLN A 271 -6.34 -12.96 -11.51
C GLN A 271 -5.34 -14.00 -12.02
N SER A 272 -5.16 -15.09 -11.28
CA SER A 272 -4.37 -16.25 -11.69
C SER A 272 -5.10 -17.54 -11.31
N ASP A 273 -4.69 -18.65 -11.90
CA ASP A 273 -5.28 -19.96 -11.60
C ASP A 273 -4.64 -20.62 -10.35
N TRP A 274 -3.99 -19.83 -9.48
CA TRP A 274 -3.29 -20.31 -8.27
C TRP A 274 -4.13 -21.26 -7.43
N TYR A 275 -5.37 -20.90 -7.14
CA TYR A 275 -6.25 -21.73 -6.30
C TYR A 275 -6.98 -22.85 -7.05
N LEU A 276 -6.83 -22.95 -8.39
CA LEU A 276 -7.40 -24.05 -9.17
C LEU A 276 -6.54 -25.31 -9.15
N GLY A 277 -5.28 -25.22 -8.66
CA GLY A 277 -4.39 -26.38 -8.51
C GLY A 277 -3.77 -26.89 -9.81
N ASN A 278 -3.94 -26.15 -10.91
CA ASN A 278 -3.53 -26.56 -12.26
C ASN A 278 -2.26 -25.86 -12.78
N LEU A 279 -1.61 -25.01 -11.98
CA LEU A 279 -0.42 -24.25 -12.41
C LEU A 279 0.81 -25.13 -12.69
N TRP A 280 1.06 -26.17 -11.87
CA TRP A 280 2.15 -27.13 -12.09
C TRP A 280 1.85 -28.47 -11.41
N LYS A 281 2.63 -29.52 -11.77
CA LYS A 281 2.49 -30.86 -11.19
C LYS A 281 2.66 -30.81 -9.67
N ASN A 282 1.74 -31.43 -8.95
CA ASN A 282 1.69 -31.48 -7.47
C ASN A 282 1.43 -30.12 -6.79
N HIS A 283 0.98 -29.09 -7.52
CA HIS A 283 0.49 -27.87 -6.89
C HIS A 283 -0.78 -28.17 -6.10
N ARG A 284 -0.72 -28.00 -4.78
CA ARG A 284 -1.85 -28.16 -3.88
C ARG A 284 -2.11 -26.82 -3.20
N PRO A 285 -3.08 -26.02 -3.69
CA PRO A 285 -3.40 -24.74 -3.07
C PRO A 285 -4.25 -24.94 -1.81
N TRP A 286 -4.27 -23.91 -0.97
CA TRP A 286 -5.25 -23.81 0.12
C TRP A 286 -6.68 -23.76 -0.43
N PRO A 287 -7.70 -24.14 0.36
CA PRO A 287 -9.08 -24.10 -0.11
C PRO A 287 -9.52 -22.68 -0.49
N ALA A 288 -10.20 -22.56 -1.63
CA ALA A 288 -10.79 -21.30 -2.07
C ALA A 288 -12.07 -21.51 -2.89
N LEU A 289 -12.83 -20.43 -3.07
CA LEU A 289 -13.96 -20.38 -4.00
C LEU A 289 -13.44 -19.96 -5.38
N GLY A 290 -13.67 -20.77 -6.42
CA GLY A 290 -13.22 -20.46 -7.78
C GLY A 290 -11.71 -20.22 -7.83
N ARG A 291 -11.29 -19.11 -8.42
CA ARG A 291 -9.88 -18.68 -8.44
C ARG A 291 -9.39 -18.11 -7.11
N GLY A 292 -10.24 -18.01 -6.09
CA GLY A 292 -9.94 -17.32 -4.85
C GLY A 292 -9.94 -15.80 -5.00
N TYR A 293 -9.59 -15.11 -3.92
CA TYR A 293 -9.56 -13.66 -3.82
C TYR A 293 -8.16 -13.17 -3.44
N ASN A 294 -7.74 -12.05 -4.00
CA ASN A 294 -6.47 -11.42 -3.64
C ASN A 294 -6.65 -10.43 -2.47
N THR A 295 -5.75 -10.47 -1.49
CA THR A 295 -5.82 -9.65 -0.25
C THR A 295 -5.08 -8.31 -0.34
N GLY A 296 -4.63 -7.87 -1.52
CA GLY A 296 -3.95 -6.59 -1.68
C GLY A 296 -4.85 -5.37 -1.59
N VAL A 297 -6.15 -5.55 -1.83
CA VAL A 297 -7.19 -4.54 -1.59
C VAL A 297 -8.37 -5.22 -0.94
N ILE A 298 -8.68 -4.82 0.30
CA ILE A 298 -9.78 -5.40 1.08
C ILE A 298 -10.66 -4.28 1.63
N LEU A 299 -11.97 -4.39 1.45
CA LEU A 299 -12.94 -3.58 2.18
C LEU A 299 -13.44 -4.39 3.37
N LEU A 300 -13.20 -3.91 4.59
CA LEU A 300 -13.62 -4.59 5.82
C LEU A 300 -14.72 -3.80 6.53
N LEU A 301 -15.87 -4.44 6.78
CA LEU A 301 -16.85 -3.97 7.78
C LEU A 301 -16.47 -4.52 9.16
N LEU A 302 -15.61 -3.78 9.87
CA LEU A 302 -15.02 -4.17 11.14
C LEU A 302 -16.07 -4.40 12.23
N ASP A 303 -17.10 -3.56 12.33
CA ASP A 303 -18.14 -3.71 13.36
C ASP A 303 -18.89 -5.05 13.20
N LYS A 304 -19.24 -5.41 11.96
CA LYS A 304 -19.91 -6.67 11.63
C LYS A 304 -18.97 -7.85 11.81
N LEU A 305 -17.72 -7.76 11.36
CA LEU A 305 -16.71 -8.81 11.55
C LEU A 305 -16.48 -9.12 13.04
N ARG A 306 -16.41 -8.09 13.90
CA ARG A 306 -16.32 -8.26 15.36
C ARG A 306 -17.55 -8.98 15.91
N LYS A 307 -18.76 -8.58 15.53
CA LYS A 307 -20.02 -9.24 15.92
C LYS A 307 -20.07 -10.72 15.49
N MET A 308 -19.50 -11.04 14.32
CA MET A 308 -19.41 -12.39 13.78
C MET A 308 -18.25 -13.22 14.36
N LYS A 309 -17.49 -12.66 15.32
CA LYS A 309 -16.31 -13.29 15.92
C LYS A 309 -15.28 -13.72 14.87
N TRP A 310 -14.97 -12.80 13.95
CA TRP A 310 -13.99 -13.01 12.87
C TRP A 310 -12.69 -13.65 13.37
N GLU A 311 -12.15 -13.19 14.49
CA GLU A 311 -10.93 -13.75 15.08
C GLU A 311 -11.03 -15.27 15.33
N GLN A 312 -12.10 -15.68 16.00
CA GLN A 312 -12.35 -17.09 16.27
C GLN A 312 -12.54 -17.88 14.97
N MET A 313 -13.24 -17.30 14.00
CA MET A 313 -13.53 -17.94 12.72
C MET A 313 -12.26 -18.24 11.91
N TRP A 314 -11.36 -17.27 11.76
CA TRP A 314 -10.14 -17.50 10.99
C TRP A 314 -9.15 -18.39 11.73
N ARG A 315 -9.05 -18.32 13.07
CA ARG A 315 -8.17 -19.20 13.86
C ARG A 315 -8.56 -20.66 13.70
N LEU A 316 -9.84 -20.98 13.92
CA LEU A 316 -10.35 -22.35 13.78
C LEU A 316 -10.19 -22.88 12.35
N THR A 317 -10.32 -22.01 11.36
CA THR A 317 -10.10 -22.38 9.96
C THR A 317 -8.62 -22.67 9.69
N ALA A 318 -7.71 -21.80 10.14
CA ALA A 318 -6.27 -21.99 9.98
C ALA A 318 -5.79 -23.26 10.67
N GLU A 319 -6.20 -23.53 11.92
CA GLU A 319 -5.89 -24.77 12.64
C GLU A 319 -6.32 -26.01 11.86
N ARG A 320 -7.56 -25.99 11.32
CA ARG A 320 -8.11 -27.10 10.53
C ARG A 320 -7.28 -27.36 9.27
N GLU A 321 -7.03 -26.34 8.47
CA GLU A 321 -6.35 -26.49 7.19
C GLU A 321 -4.85 -26.81 7.35
N LEU A 322 -4.21 -26.32 8.42
CA LEU A 322 -2.81 -26.62 8.71
C LEU A 322 -2.54 -28.11 8.95
N MET A 323 -3.54 -28.87 9.42
CA MET A 323 -3.41 -30.34 9.53
C MET A 323 -3.12 -31.01 8.18
N GLY A 324 -3.59 -30.44 7.08
CA GLY A 324 -3.40 -30.98 5.72
C GLY A 324 -2.37 -30.24 4.86
N MET A 325 -2.16 -28.95 5.11
CA MET A 325 -1.35 -28.06 4.27
C MET A 325 0.06 -27.79 4.83
N LEU A 326 0.30 -28.05 6.12
CA LEU A 326 1.54 -27.79 6.88
C LEU A 326 1.95 -26.31 7.04
N SER A 327 1.68 -25.46 6.04
CA SER A 327 2.00 -24.03 6.06
C SER A 327 1.15 -23.24 5.07
N THR A 328 0.93 -21.96 5.35
CA THR A 328 0.46 -20.99 4.35
C THR A 328 1.54 -20.73 3.30
N SER A 329 1.12 -20.50 2.05
CA SER A 329 1.98 -20.11 0.93
C SER A 329 1.81 -18.63 0.59
N LEU A 330 0.58 -18.13 0.65
CA LEU A 330 0.20 -16.74 0.41
C LEU A 330 -0.28 -16.05 1.69
N ALA A 331 0.27 -16.44 2.84
CA ALA A 331 0.03 -15.85 4.16
C ALA A 331 -1.47 -15.64 4.48
N ASP A 332 -1.89 -14.40 4.75
CA ASP A 332 -3.28 -14.06 5.07
C ASP A 332 -4.27 -14.50 3.98
N GLN A 333 -3.88 -14.42 2.71
CA GLN A 333 -4.72 -14.68 1.55
C GLN A 333 -5.25 -16.11 1.58
N ASP A 334 -4.42 -17.07 1.97
CA ASP A 334 -4.80 -18.48 2.08
C ASP A 334 -5.87 -18.68 3.16
N ILE A 335 -5.73 -18.01 4.30
CA ILE A 335 -6.67 -18.13 5.42
C ILE A 335 -7.98 -17.40 5.11
N PHE A 336 -7.93 -16.19 4.54
CA PHE A 336 -9.12 -15.48 4.05
C PHE A 336 -9.90 -16.35 3.06
N ASN A 337 -9.23 -16.93 2.06
CA ASN A 337 -9.87 -17.80 1.08
C ASN A 337 -10.47 -19.07 1.68
N ALA A 338 -9.80 -19.70 2.64
CA ALA A 338 -10.33 -20.88 3.33
C ALA A 338 -11.60 -20.55 4.14
N VAL A 339 -11.62 -19.40 4.83
CA VAL A 339 -12.82 -18.93 5.55
C VAL A 339 -13.96 -18.64 4.55
N ILE A 340 -13.66 -17.95 3.46
CA ILE A 340 -14.63 -17.60 2.40
C ILE A 340 -15.19 -18.87 1.74
N LYS A 341 -14.36 -19.90 1.53
CA LYS A 341 -14.82 -21.17 0.95
C LYS A 341 -15.92 -21.81 1.81
N GLN A 342 -15.83 -21.68 3.13
CA GLN A 342 -16.83 -22.18 4.07
C GLN A 342 -18.02 -21.22 4.23
N ASN A 343 -17.83 -19.92 3.94
CA ASN A 343 -18.80 -18.85 4.18
C ASN A 343 -18.89 -17.88 2.97
N PRO A 344 -19.32 -18.35 1.78
CA PRO A 344 -19.23 -17.55 0.55
C PRO A 344 -20.11 -16.29 0.57
N PHE A 345 -21.16 -16.27 1.40
CA PHE A 345 -22.08 -15.13 1.56
C PHE A 345 -21.44 -13.91 2.25
N LEU A 346 -20.25 -14.04 2.83
CA LEU A 346 -19.52 -12.93 3.46
C LEU A 346 -18.94 -11.94 2.44
N VAL A 347 -18.82 -12.34 1.17
CA VAL A 347 -18.06 -11.60 0.17
C VAL A 347 -18.97 -10.79 -0.76
N TYR A 348 -18.64 -9.51 -0.90
CA TYR A 348 -18.99 -8.69 -2.04
C TYR A 348 -17.82 -8.73 -3.03
N GLN A 349 -18.02 -9.33 -4.20
CA GLN A 349 -16.97 -9.38 -5.21
C GLN A 349 -16.81 -8.01 -5.88
N LEU A 350 -15.64 -7.40 -5.70
CA LEU A 350 -15.29 -6.13 -6.34
C LEU A 350 -15.02 -6.35 -7.83
N PRO A 351 -15.39 -5.39 -8.69
CA PRO A 351 -14.89 -5.33 -10.05
C PRO A 351 -13.36 -5.33 -10.06
N CYS A 352 -12.77 -6.06 -10.99
CA CYS A 352 -11.34 -6.37 -10.92
C CYS A 352 -10.42 -5.14 -11.07
N PHE A 353 -10.91 -4.03 -11.66
CA PHE A 353 -10.11 -2.83 -11.87
C PHE A 353 -9.75 -2.11 -10.55
N TRP A 354 -10.38 -2.52 -9.44
CA TRP A 354 -10.03 -2.12 -8.09
C TRP A 354 -8.83 -2.87 -7.50
N ASN A 355 -8.27 -3.85 -8.21
CA ASN A 355 -7.04 -4.56 -7.84
C ASN A 355 -6.49 -5.32 -9.07
N VAL A 356 -5.90 -4.58 -10.01
CA VAL A 356 -5.30 -5.14 -11.23
C VAL A 356 -3.94 -5.74 -10.87
N GLN A 357 -3.88 -7.07 -10.84
CA GLN A 357 -2.75 -7.84 -10.29
C GLN A 357 -1.69 -8.09 -11.37
N LEU A 358 -0.47 -7.59 -11.14
CA LEU A 358 0.67 -7.74 -12.05
C LEU A 358 1.60 -8.88 -11.62
N SER A 359 1.04 -10.07 -11.40
CA SER A 359 1.79 -11.29 -11.04
C SER A 359 2.37 -11.99 -12.26
N ASP A 360 3.26 -12.96 -12.03
CA ASP A 360 3.55 -13.96 -13.06
C ASP A 360 2.26 -14.75 -13.37
N HIS A 361 2.04 -15.10 -14.64
CA HIS A 361 0.83 -15.81 -15.12
C HIS A 361 -0.51 -15.11 -14.84
N THR A 362 -0.48 -13.80 -14.61
CA THR A 362 -1.71 -13.03 -14.43
C THR A 362 -2.57 -12.99 -15.69
N ARG A 363 -3.88 -12.86 -15.50
CA ARG A 363 -4.91 -12.68 -16.51
C ARG A 363 -5.49 -11.25 -16.46
N SER A 364 -4.75 -10.32 -15.85
CA SER A 364 -5.18 -8.93 -15.60
C SER A 364 -5.53 -8.14 -16.85
N GLU A 365 -5.04 -8.51 -18.02
CA GLU A 365 -5.40 -7.87 -19.30
C GLU A 365 -6.89 -8.02 -19.66
N GLN A 366 -7.60 -8.96 -19.04
CA GLN A 366 -9.06 -9.13 -19.22
C GLN A 366 -9.86 -8.12 -18.39
N CYS A 367 -9.19 -7.36 -17.52
CA CYS A 367 -9.83 -6.54 -16.50
C CYS A 367 -10.14 -5.10 -16.95
N TYR A 368 -9.45 -4.63 -17.98
CA TYR A 368 -9.56 -3.29 -18.52
C TYR A 368 -9.47 -3.37 -20.05
N ARG A 369 -10.21 -2.52 -20.76
CA ARG A 369 -10.08 -2.40 -22.21
C ARG A 369 -9.06 -1.34 -22.54
N ASP A 370 -9.16 -0.21 -21.85
CA ASP A 370 -8.29 0.94 -22.00
C ASP A 370 -7.65 1.33 -20.66
N VAL A 371 -6.54 2.06 -20.73
CA VAL A 371 -5.80 2.48 -19.51
C VAL A 371 -6.62 3.41 -18.62
N SER A 372 -7.63 4.08 -19.17
CA SER A 372 -8.58 4.93 -18.43
C SER A 372 -9.52 4.13 -17.52
N ASP A 373 -9.69 2.83 -17.74
CA ASP A 373 -10.53 1.96 -16.90
C ASP A 373 -9.80 1.56 -15.59
N LEU A 374 -8.48 1.75 -15.54
CA LEU A 374 -7.64 1.32 -14.43
C LEU A 374 -7.86 2.23 -13.22
N LYS A 375 -8.16 1.64 -12.06
CA LYS A 375 -8.31 2.39 -10.80
C LYS A 375 -7.19 2.10 -9.82
N VAL A 376 -6.83 0.83 -9.66
CA VAL A 376 -5.81 0.39 -8.69
C VAL A 376 -4.94 -0.69 -9.31
N ILE A 377 -3.63 -0.46 -9.31
CA ILE A 377 -2.60 -1.36 -9.84
C ILE A 377 -1.89 -2.01 -8.65
N HIS A 378 -1.71 -3.34 -8.72
CA HIS A 378 -1.09 -4.13 -7.67
C HIS A 378 0.16 -4.83 -8.19
N TRP A 379 1.31 -4.46 -7.64
CA TRP A 379 2.64 -4.95 -8.02
C TRP A 379 3.00 -6.25 -7.31
N ASN A 380 2.09 -7.23 -7.29
CA ASN A 380 2.16 -8.44 -6.47
C ASN A 380 3.17 -9.52 -6.93
N SER A 381 3.91 -9.29 -8.02
CA SER A 381 5.04 -10.16 -8.37
C SER A 381 6.30 -9.77 -7.61
N PRO A 382 7.14 -10.73 -7.16
CA PRO A 382 8.49 -10.45 -6.69
C PRO A 382 9.36 -9.72 -7.72
N LYS A 383 9.03 -9.84 -9.02
CA LYS A 383 9.73 -9.13 -10.10
C LYS A 383 9.31 -7.66 -10.22
N LYS A 384 8.23 -7.23 -9.54
CA LYS A 384 7.70 -5.86 -9.54
C LYS A 384 7.60 -5.30 -10.96
N LEU A 385 8.31 -4.21 -11.25
CA LEU A 385 8.34 -3.55 -12.56
C LEU A 385 8.86 -4.44 -13.69
N ARG A 386 9.54 -5.55 -13.40
CA ARG A 386 10.17 -6.43 -14.41
C ARG A 386 9.23 -7.49 -14.98
N VAL A 387 7.98 -7.57 -14.51
CA VAL A 387 6.96 -8.44 -15.10
C VAL A 387 6.68 -8.02 -16.54
N LYS A 388 6.50 -8.99 -17.43
CA LYS A 388 6.07 -8.74 -18.80
C LYS A 388 4.55 -8.59 -18.82
N ASN A 389 4.06 -7.48 -19.35
CA ASN A 389 2.63 -7.20 -19.53
C ASN A 389 2.45 -6.37 -20.81
N LYS A 390 1.32 -6.51 -21.50
CA LYS A 390 1.00 -5.71 -22.70
C LYS A 390 1.12 -4.20 -22.49
N HIS A 391 0.73 -3.69 -21.31
CA HIS A 391 0.72 -2.27 -20.97
C HIS A 391 1.86 -1.89 -19.99
N VAL A 392 2.97 -2.62 -20.01
CA VAL A 392 4.07 -2.47 -19.05
C VAL A 392 4.66 -1.05 -19.00
N GLU A 393 4.71 -0.33 -20.12
CA GLU A 393 5.23 1.04 -20.15
C GLU A 393 4.33 2.02 -19.39
N PHE A 394 3.01 1.93 -19.60
CA PHE A 394 2.04 2.74 -18.87
C PHE A 394 2.14 2.49 -17.36
N PHE A 395 2.10 1.22 -16.94
CA PHE A 395 2.18 0.87 -15.52
C PHE A 395 3.48 1.38 -14.89
N ARG A 396 4.62 1.19 -15.58
CA ARG A 396 5.92 1.67 -15.08
C ARG A 396 5.95 3.20 -14.97
N ASN A 397 5.46 3.92 -15.97
CA ASN A 397 5.44 5.38 -15.95
C ASN A 397 4.57 5.90 -14.79
N LEU A 398 3.41 5.27 -14.55
CA LEU A 398 2.55 5.60 -13.42
C LEU A 398 3.28 5.40 -12.08
N TYR A 399 3.92 4.24 -11.89
CA TYR A 399 4.69 3.96 -10.68
C TYR A 399 5.83 4.96 -10.47
N LEU A 400 6.62 5.21 -11.52
CA LEU A 400 7.77 6.11 -11.44
C LEU A 400 7.34 7.56 -11.20
N THR A 401 6.20 7.98 -11.74
CA THR A 401 5.61 9.30 -11.44
C THR A 401 5.48 9.49 -9.94
N PHE A 402 4.89 8.52 -9.23
CA PHE A 402 4.70 8.63 -7.78
C PHE A 402 5.95 8.31 -6.96
N LEU A 403 6.85 7.45 -7.45
CA LEU A 403 8.16 7.24 -6.85
C LEU A 403 8.91 8.58 -6.75
N GLU A 404 8.91 9.35 -7.84
CA GLU A 404 9.64 10.61 -7.98
C GLU A 404 8.88 11.85 -7.51
N TYR A 405 7.57 11.74 -7.29
CA TYR A 405 6.73 12.86 -6.88
C TYR A 405 7.22 13.48 -5.58
N ASP A 406 7.46 14.79 -5.56
CA ASP A 406 7.88 15.50 -4.35
C ASP A 406 6.71 15.60 -3.37
N GLY A 407 6.85 14.97 -2.20
CA GLY A 407 5.83 15.00 -1.15
C GLY A 407 5.52 16.40 -0.62
N ASN A 408 6.43 17.37 -0.75
CA ASN A 408 6.17 18.77 -0.39
C ASN A 408 5.05 19.41 -1.23
N LEU A 409 4.80 18.90 -2.44
CA LEU A 409 3.69 19.38 -3.27
C LEU A 409 2.32 18.99 -2.70
N LEU A 410 2.27 18.04 -1.75
CA LEU A 410 1.06 17.59 -1.07
C LEU A 410 0.65 18.47 0.12
N ARG A 411 1.48 19.45 0.52
CA ARG A 411 1.21 20.39 1.64
C ARG A 411 0.00 21.29 1.37
N ARG A 412 -0.35 21.50 0.10
CA ARG A 412 -1.43 22.42 -0.28
C ARG A 412 -2.79 21.84 0.09
N GLU A 413 -3.63 22.65 0.72
CA GLU A 413 -5.02 22.30 0.98
C GLU A 413 -5.79 22.16 -0.34
N LEU A 414 -6.39 20.99 -0.56
CA LEU A 414 -7.11 20.64 -1.78
C LEU A 414 -8.63 20.85 -1.64
N PHE A 415 -9.13 20.77 -0.41
CA PHE A 415 -10.53 20.91 -0.05
C PHE A 415 -10.60 21.38 1.40
N GLY A 416 -11.51 22.31 1.70
CA GLY A 416 -11.77 22.76 3.07
C GLY A 416 -12.83 21.89 3.74
N CYS A 417 -12.50 21.44 4.95
CA CYS A 417 -13.41 20.80 5.90
C CYS A 417 -13.30 21.49 7.26
N PRO A 418 -14.39 21.64 8.03
CA PRO A 418 -14.34 22.23 9.37
C PRO A 418 -13.40 21.40 10.24
N SER A 419 -12.47 22.04 10.94
CA SER A 419 -11.62 21.33 11.89
C SER A 419 -12.41 20.95 13.15
N GLU A 420 -11.98 19.91 13.87
CA GLU A 420 -12.56 19.59 15.20
C GLU A 420 -12.43 20.78 16.18
N ALA A 421 -11.44 21.67 15.95
CA ALA A 421 -11.27 22.90 16.71
C ALA A 421 -12.33 23.97 16.35
N ASP A 422 -12.74 24.06 15.09
CA ASP A 422 -13.76 25.02 14.64
C ASP A 422 -15.13 24.68 15.23
N VAL A 423 -15.51 23.40 15.28
CA VAL A 423 -16.78 22.93 15.86
C VAL A 423 -16.88 23.22 17.36
N ASN A 424 -15.77 23.12 18.09
CA ASN A 424 -15.72 23.49 19.50
C ASN A 424 -15.75 25.02 19.72
N SER A 425 -15.30 25.82 18.76
CA SER A 425 -15.35 27.28 18.84
C SER A 425 -16.75 27.86 18.60
N GLU A 426 -17.57 27.22 17.76
CA GLU A 426 -18.98 27.60 17.55
C GLU A 426 -19.86 27.27 18.76
N ASN A 427 -19.59 26.16 19.46
CA ASN A 427 -20.31 25.82 20.70
C ASN A 427 -19.98 26.73 21.89
N VAL A 428 -18.81 27.39 21.89
CA VAL A 428 -18.42 28.35 22.94
C VAL A 428 -18.90 29.77 22.64
N SER A 429 -19.15 30.11 21.37
CA SER A 429 -19.59 31.45 20.96
C SER A 429 -21.12 31.64 20.94
N GLY A 430 -21.91 30.57 21.10
CA GLY A 430 -23.36 30.64 21.31
C GLY A 430 -23.82 31.16 22.68
N ALA A 431 -22.90 31.37 23.63
CA ALA A 431 -23.20 31.77 25.00
C ALA A 431 -22.45 33.05 25.44
N ARG A 432 -22.59 34.16 24.71
CA ARG A 432 -22.37 35.50 25.29
C ARG A 432 -23.04 36.61 24.47
N LEU A 433 -24.14 37.12 25.01
CA LEU A 433 -24.70 38.41 24.64
C LEU A 433 -23.85 39.56 25.22
N ARG A 434 -23.66 40.59 24.38
CA ARG A 434 -23.50 42.03 24.64
C ARG A 434 -22.10 42.69 24.80
N THR A 435 -21.97 43.73 23.94
CA THR A 435 -21.41 45.09 24.10
C THR A 435 -19.92 45.40 23.85
N GLY A 436 -19.66 45.92 22.62
CA GLY A 436 -18.82 47.10 22.29
C GLY A 436 -17.29 46.96 22.19
N PRO A 437 -16.54 47.94 21.61
CA PRO A 437 -16.82 48.84 20.49
C PRO A 437 -15.90 48.57 19.26
N ARG A 438 -16.23 49.23 18.14
CA ARG A 438 -15.56 49.11 16.83
C ARG A 438 -14.10 49.59 16.87
N GLY A 439 -13.15 48.69 16.56
CA GLY A 439 -11.76 49.00 16.23
C GLY A 439 -11.47 48.73 14.75
N GLY A 440 -10.82 49.68 14.08
CA GLY A 440 -10.67 49.73 12.62
C GLY A 440 -9.83 48.61 12.00
N ARG A 441 -10.16 48.26 10.75
CA ARG A 441 -9.37 47.37 9.90
C ARG A 441 -8.31 48.19 9.17
N CYS A 442 -7.05 47.77 9.26
CA CYS A 442 -6.02 48.13 8.29
C CYS A 442 -6.23 47.34 6.98
N PRO A 443 -6.00 47.94 5.80
CA PRO A 443 -6.03 47.22 4.53
C PRO A 443 -4.74 46.39 4.34
N PRO A 444 -4.78 45.27 3.59
CA PRO A 444 -3.58 44.52 3.25
C PRO A 444 -2.81 45.20 2.10
N CYS A 445 -1.47 45.19 2.20
CA CYS A 445 -0.56 45.61 1.14
C CYS A 445 -0.55 44.62 -0.04
N PRO A 446 -0.41 45.09 -1.30
CA PRO A 446 -0.41 44.23 -2.48
C PRO A 446 1.00 43.65 -2.76
N GLY A 447 1.08 42.35 -3.05
CA GLY A 447 2.30 41.75 -3.57
C GLY A 447 2.48 40.26 -3.25
N SER A 448 1.75 39.40 -3.94
CA SER A 448 2.14 37.99 -4.15
C SER A 448 1.46 37.47 -5.42
N PRO A 449 2.20 36.82 -6.33
CA PRO A 449 1.68 36.42 -7.64
C PRO A 449 0.63 35.30 -7.51
N GLY A 450 -0.45 35.45 -8.27
CA GLY A 450 -1.61 34.55 -8.26
C GLY A 450 -1.36 33.15 -8.83
N PRO A 451 -2.35 32.25 -8.69
CA PRO A 451 -2.16 30.81 -8.81
C PRO A 451 -2.51 30.31 -10.22
N SER A 452 -1.54 30.24 -11.12
CA SER A 452 -1.74 29.64 -12.46
C SER A 452 -0.96 28.33 -12.69
N GLY A 453 -0.06 27.90 -11.79
CA GLY A 453 0.86 26.79 -12.09
C GLY A 453 0.38 25.35 -11.82
N VAL A 454 -0.65 25.12 -10.98
CA VAL A 454 -0.98 23.74 -10.50
C VAL A 454 -2.17 23.10 -11.23
N GLY A 455 -3.07 23.90 -11.80
CA GLY A 455 -4.00 23.41 -12.83
C GLY A 455 -3.21 22.78 -13.98
N TRP A 456 -2.11 23.41 -14.36
CA TRP A 456 -1.14 22.93 -15.35
C TRP A 456 -0.38 21.68 -14.90
N ALA A 457 0.08 21.56 -13.64
CA ALA A 457 0.80 20.36 -13.19
C ALA A 457 -0.11 19.12 -13.09
N ARG A 458 -1.35 19.26 -12.59
CA ARG A 458 -2.34 18.17 -12.64
C ARG A 458 -2.76 17.87 -14.07
N GLN A 459 -3.01 18.88 -14.92
CA GLN A 459 -3.30 18.66 -16.33
C GLN A 459 -2.13 18.04 -17.09
N GLN A 460 -0.87 18.38 -16.79
CA GLN A 460 0.32 17.80 -17.45
C GLN A 460 0.56 16.36 -17.02
N ILE A 461 0.41 16.03 -15.73
CA ILE A 461 0.51 14.63 -15.28
C ILE A 461 -0.67 13.81 -15.82
N THR A 462 -1.89 14.36 -15.80
CA THR A 462 -3.05 13.71 -16.44
C THR A 462 -2.86 13.59 -17.96
N ALA A 463 -2.27 14.58 -18.63
CA ALA A 463 -1.98 14.54 -20.07
C ALA A 463 -0.85 13.58 -20.43
N MET A 464 0.14 13.36 -19.54
CA MET A 464 1.15 12.29 -19.69
C MET A 464 0.55 10.88 -19.52
N LEU A 465 -0.62 10.77 -18.87
CA LEU A 465 -1.33 9.51 -18.64
C LEU A 465 -2.43 9.21 -19.69
N ILE A 466 -2.73 10.14 -20.61
CA ILE A 466 -3.68 9.94 -21.72
C ILE A 466 -2.89 9.45 -22.95
N PRO A 467 -3.24 8.32 -23.58
CA PRO A 467 -2.60 7.93 -24.83
C PRO A 467 -3.02 8.86 -25.97
N VAL A 468 -2.04 9.41 -26.68
CA VAL A 468 -2.25 10.01 -28.00
C VAL A 468 -2.58 8.89 -29.00
N GLY A 469 -3.80 8.92 -29.55
CA GLY A 469 -4.14 8.22 -30.80
C GLY A 469 -5.23 7.16 -30.71
N ALA A 470 -6.49 7.59 -30.73
CA ALA A 470 -7.58 6.81 -31.30
C ALA A 470 -7.95 7.45 -32.64
N GLU A 471 -7.39 6.96 -33.74
CA GLU A 471 -7.87 7.28 -35.09
C GLU A 471 -9.03 6.35 -35.45
N GLY A 472 -10.08 6.96 -36.02
CA GLY A 472 -11.37 6.34 -36.29
C GLY A 472 -11.31 5.20 -37.30
N VAL A 473 -11.99 4.11 -36.95
CA VAL A 473 -12.33 3.05 -37.89
C VAL A 473 -13.47 3.55 -38.77
N HIS A 474 -13.16 3.96 -40.00
CA HIS A 474 -14.14 4.10 -41.06
C HIS A 474 -14.72 2.72 -41.43
N SER A 475 -16.05 2.68 -41.51
CA SER A 475 -16.84 1.56 -41.99
C SER A 475 -16.46 1.16 -43.42
N ALA A 476 -16.12 -0.11 -43.63
CA ALA A 476 -16.22 -0.76 -44.93
C ALA A 476 -17.23 -1.91 -44.83
N GLN A 477 -18.35 -1.77 -45.54
CA GLN A 477 -19.33 -2.83 -45.76
C GLN A 477 -18.75 -3.93 -46.68
N PRO A 478 -19.22 -5.18 -46.56
CA PRO A 478 -18.72 -6.28 -47.37
C PRO A 478 -19.37 -6.32 -48.76
N LYS A 479 -18.56 -6.67 -49.77
CA LYS A 479 -18.97 -7.44 -50.94
C LYS A 479 -18.15 -8.71 -50.99
#